data_AF-A0A1I4ZI00-F1
#
_entry.id   AF-A0A1I4ZI00-F1
#
_cell.length_a   1.000
_cell.length_b   1.000
_cell.length_c   1.000
_cell.angle_alpha   90.00
_cell.angle_beta   90.00
_cell.angle_gamma   90.00
#
_symmetry.space_group_name_H-M   'P 1'
#
loop_
_entity.id
_entity.type
_entity.pdbx_description
1 polymer ?
#
loop_
_entity_poly.entity_id
_entity_poly.type
_entity_poly.pdbx_seq_one_letter_code
_entity_poly.pdbx_strand_id
1 'polypeptide(L)'
;MLNPENRACLEWACRVVYGIDAPTEIYTRRDGTLVWDDLFKIDPANSPSDASIAALAQVMKLHLGGASFGELRDDLIRSGVGEQFANRIYDHLVDVLASEWAALRGRVRWYGDDMTCTASGETAVQGET
;
A
#
# COMPACT_ATOMS: atom_id res chain seq x y z
N MET A 1 11.25 -8.98 -3.34
CA MET A 1 10.55 -8.91 -2.03
C MET A 1 10.16 -7.46 -1.80
N LEU A 2 8.90 -7.17 -1.49
CA LEU A 2 8.47 -5.80 -1.22
C LEU A 2 8.96 -5.33 0.14
N ASN A 3 9.43 -4.09 0.21
CA ASN A 3 9.80 -3.44 1.46
C ASN A 3 8.53 -3.01 2.25
N PRO A 4 8.65 -2.60 3.53
CA PRO A 4 7.52 -2.25 4.37
C PRO A 4 6.67 -1.10 3.83
N GLU A 5 7.30 -0.08 3.25
CA GLU A 5 6.61 1.07 2.66
C GLU A 5 5.75 0.65 1.46
N ASN A 6 6.30 -0.15 0.55
CA ASN A 6 5.57 -0.66 -0.61
C ASN A 6 4.36 -1.49 -0.17
N ARG A 7 4.50 -2.31 0.88
CA ARG A 7 3.41 -3.13 1.42
C ARG A 7 2.31 -2.26 2.03
N ALA A 8 2.67 -1.30 2.90
CA ALA A 8 1.72 -0.41 3.53
C ALA A 8 0.98 0.47 2.51
N CYS A 9 1.69 1.05 1.53
CA CYS A 9 1.08 1.89 0.52
C CYS A 9 0.19 1.08 -0.42
N LEU A 10 0.58 -0.15 -0.77
CA LEU A 10 -0.23 -1.04 -1.61
C LEU A 10 -1.51 -1.47 -0.89
N GLU A 11 -1.42 -1.86 0.38
CA GLU A 11 -2.58 -2.17 1.22
C GLU A 11 -3.55 -0.98 1.29
N TRP A 12 -3.05 0.21 1.60
CA TRP A 12 -3.88 1.40 1.73
C TRP A 12 -4.54 1.81 0.41
N ALA A 13 -3.77 1.82 -0.69
CA ALA A 13 -4.32 2.13 -2.01
C ALA A 13 -5.40 1.13 -2.42
N CYS A 14 -5.23 -0.15 -2.09
CA CYS A 14 -6.25 -1.17 -2.29
C CYS A 14 -7.52 -0.88 -1.49
N ARG A 15 -7.39 -0.48 -0.22
CA ARG A 15 -8.54 -0.09 0.61
C ARG A 15 -9.34 1.03 -0.02
N VAL A 16 -8.67 2.06 -0.53
CA VAL A 16 -9.33 3.20 -1.16
C VAL A 16 -10.04 2.81 -2.45
N VAL A 17 -9.34 2.14 -3.37
CA VAL A 17 -9.90 1.87 -4.71
C VAL A 17 -11.08 0.90 -4.64
N TYR A 18 -11.04 -0.07 -3.73
CA TYR A 18 -12.14 -1.02 -3.54
C TYR A 18 -13.17 -0.58 -2.48
N GLY A 19 -12.97 0.56 -1.81
CA GLY A 19 -13.88 1.05 -0.78
C GLY A 19 -13.97 0.10 0.44
N ILE A 20 -12.84 -0.48 0.84
CA ILE A 20 -12.76 -1.39 1.98
C ILE A 20 -12.75 -0.57 3.27
N ASP A 21 -13.74 -0.83 4.12
CA ASP A 21 -13.88 -0.13 5.40
C ASP A 21 -12.68 -0.37 6.34
N ALA A 22 -12.37 0.62 7.18
CA ALA A 22 -11.30 0.57 8.17
C ALA A 22 -11.26 -0.69 9.07
N PRO A 23 -12.39 -1.23 9.60
CA PRO A 23 -12.37 -2.44 10.44
C PRO A 23 -12.03 -3.73 9.68
N THR A 24 -12.14 -3.73 8.35
CA THR A 24 -11.82 -4.91 7.55
C THR A 24 -10.30 -5.06 7.45
N GLU A 25 -9.78 -6.22 7.84
CA GLU A 25 -8.35 -6.49 7.78
C GLU A 25 -7.95 -6.89 6.35
N ILE A 26 -6.98 -6.17 5.80
CA ILE A 26 -6.29 -6.51 4.57
C ILE A 26 -4.80 -6.31 4.84
N TYR A 27 -3.95 -7.17 4.29
CA TYR A 27 -2.51 -7.01 4.41
C TYR A 27 -1.78 -7.54 3.16
N THR A 28 -0.61 -6.98 2.87
CA THR A 28 0.24 -7.37 1.75
C THR A 28 1.37 -8.28 2.24
N ARG A 29 1.55 -9.42 1.59
CA ARG A 29 2.68 -10.33 1.80
C ARG A 29 3.97 -9.78 1.18
N ARG A 30 5.10 -10.38 1.55
CA ARG A 30 6.43 -10.00 1.05
C ARG A 30 6.60 -10.19 -0.48
N ASP A 31 5.79 -11.02 -1.10
CA ASP A 31 5.79 -11.28 -2.54
C ASP A 31 4.79 -10.41 -3.33
N GLY A 32 4.13 -9.45 -2.65
CA GLY A 32 3.13 -8.56 -3.24
C GLY A 32 1.71 -9.13 -3.31
N THR A 33 1.48 -10.34 -2.81
CA THR A 33 0.12 -10.89 -2.69
C THR A 33 -0.66 -10.14 -1.61
N LEU A 34 -1.84 -9.61 -1.95
CA LEU A 34 -2.79 -9.05 -1.00
C LEU A 34 -3.63 -10.18 -0.42
N VAL A 35 -3.87 -10.10 0.89
CA VAL A 35 -4.75 -11.00 1.64
C VAL A 35 -5.90 -10.18 2.15
N TRP A 36 -7.09 -10.47 1.65
CA TRP A 36 -8.35 -9.91 2.12
C TRP A 36 -9.30 -11.10 2.38
N ASP A 37 -10.37 -11.28 1.60
CA ASP A 37 -11.20 -12.50 1.61
C ASP A 37 -10.53 -13.65 0.84
N ASP A 38 -9.82 -13.30 -0.23
CA ASP A 38 -9.04 -14.21 -1.07
C ASP A 38 -7.59 -13.71 -1.21
N LEU A 39 -6.76 -14.53 -1.87
CA LEU A 39 -5.40 -14.17 -2.26
C LEU A 39 -5.40 -13.64 -3.68
N PHE A 40 -4.92 -12.40 -3.87
CA PHE A 40 -4.79 -11.82 -5.21
C PHE A 40 -3.53 -10.98 -5.35
N LYS A 41 -3.13 -10.74 -6.60
CA LYS A 41 -2.05 -9.81 -6.96
C LYS A 41 -2.65 -8.77 -7.89
N ILE A 42 -2.19 -7.53 -7.72
CA ILE A 42 -2.52 -6.46 -8.65
C ILE A 42 -1.84 -6.73 -10.00
N ASP A 43 -2.58 -6.55 -11.07
CA ASP A 43 -2.10 -6.60 -12.45
C ASP A 43 -2.42 -5.29 -13.20
N PRO A 44 -1.58 -4.26 -13.02
CA PRO A 44 -1.78 -2.94 -13.64
C PRO A 44 -1.84 -2.97 -15.17
N ALA A 45 -1.28 -4.01 -15.81
CA ALA A 45 -1.28 -4.10 -17.28
C ALA A 45 -2.64 -4.53 -17.83
N ASN A 46 -3.42 -5.28 -17.05
CA ASN A 46 -4.67 -5.88 -17.51
C ASN A 46 -5.92 -5.40 -16.75
N SER A 47 -5.77 -4.64 -15.66
CA SER A 47 -6.88 -4.09 -14.88
C SER A 47 -6.73 -2.57 -14.65
N PRO A 48 -7.68 -1.73 -15.13
CA PRO A 48 -7.67 -0.29 -14.85
C PRO A 48 -7.75 0.04 -13.35
N SER A 49 -8.47 -0.77 -12.57
CA SER A 49 -8.55 -0.62 -11.12
C SER A 49 -7.19 -0.90 -10.48
N ASP A 50 -6.49 -1.94 -10.93
CA ASP A 50 -5.18 -2.33 -10.39
C ASP A 50 -4.11 -1.31 -10.79
N ALA A 51 -4.22 -0.72 -11.98
CA ALA A 51 -3.40 0.41 -12.40
C ALA A 51 -3.62 1.62 -11.49
N SER A 52 -4.86 1.87 -11.07
CA SER A 52 -5.19 2.95 -10.13
C SER A 52 -4.62 2.67 -8.74
N ILE A 53 -4.71 1.42 -8.26
CA ILE A 53 -4.09 0.99 -6.99
C ILE A 53 -2.57 1.19 -7.05
N ALA A 54 -1.92 0.75 -8.13
CA ALA A 54 -0.47 0.89 -8.29
C ALA A 54 -0.02 2.36 -8.35
N ALA A 55 -0.74 3.20 -9.10
CA ALA A 55 -0.46 4.62 -9.19
C ALA A 55 -0.61 5.31 -7.82
N LEU A 56 -1.72 5.07 -7.12
CA LEU A 56 -1.97 5.65 -5.80
C LEU A 56 -0.92 5.20 -4.78
N ALA A 57 -0.60 3.90 -4.73
CA ALA A 57 0.43 3.37 -3.85
C ALA A 57 1.81 4.02 -4.10
N GLN A 58 2.16 4.23 -5.36
CA GLN A 58 3.42 4.88 -5.74
C GLN A 58 3.45 6.35 -5.32
N VAL A 59 2.36 7.07 -5.50
CA VAL A 59 2.27 8.49 -5.12
C VAL A 59 2.34 8.65 -3.60
N MET A 60 1.62 7.83 -2.84
CA MET A 60 1.69 7.82 -1.38
C MET A 60 3.10 7.55 -0.86
N LYS A 61 3.80 6.59 -1.48
CA LYS A 61 5.18 6.29 -1.12
C LYS A 61 6.09 7.50 -1.33
N LEU A 62 5.98 8.18 -2.46
CA LEU A 62 6.78 9.37 -2.73
C LEU A 62 6.47 10.49 -1.73
N HIS A 63 5.19 10.64 -1.33
CA HIS A 63 4.80 11.58 -0.29
C HIS A 63 5.40 11.22 1.08
N LEU A 64 5.41 9.95 1.46
CA LEU A 64 6.11 9.49 2.68
C LEU A 64 7.61 9.82 2.64
N GLY A 65 8.20 9.83 1.44
CA GLY A 65 9.58 10.28 1.18
C GLY A 65 9.79 11.80 1.19
N GLY A 66 8.73 12.60 1.37
CA GLY A 66 8.79 14.06 1.51
C GLY A 66 8.34 14.85 0.28
N ALA A 67 7.92 14.21 -0.81
CA ALA A 67 7.39 14.92 -1.97
C ALA A 67 6.05 15.59 -1.64
N SER A 68 5.83 16.82 -2.11
CA SER A 68 4.56 17.51 -1.94
C SER A 68 3.48 16.97 -2.90
N PHE A 69 2.21 17.08 -2.53
CA PHE A 69 1.11 16.64 -3.41
C PHE A 69 1.09 17.38 -4.75
N GLY A 70 1.46 18.67 -4.76
CA GLY A 70 1.55 19.45 -6.00
C GLY A 70 2.61 18.89 -6.97
N GLU A 71 3.81 18.60 -6.46
CA GLU A 71 4.88 17.97 -7.27
C GLU A 71 4.43 16.61 -7.82
N LEU A 72 3.78 15.80 -6.99
CA LEU A 72 3.31 14.47 -7.38
C LEU A 72 2.24 14.51 -8.46
N ARG A 73 1.30 15.46 -8.37
CA ARG A 73 0.29 15.70 -9.40
C ARG A 73 0.95 16.07 -10.73
N ASP A 74 1.90 16.99 -10.71
CA ASP A 74 2.57 17.47 -11.92
C ASP A 74 3.44 16.37 -12.55
N ASP A 75 4.05 15.52 -11.74
CA ASP A 75 4.80 14.34 -12.18
C ASP A 75 3.90 13.32 -12.88
N LEU A 76 2.70 13.05 -12.34
CA LEU A 76 1.71 12.20 -13.01
C LEU A 76 1.38 12.75 -14.40
N ILE A 77 1.02 14.03 -14.50
CA ILE A 77 0.70 14.68 -15.78
C ILE A 77 1.86 14.54 -16.77
N ARG A 78 3.08 14.81 -16.32
CA ARG A 78 4.29 14.71 -17.15
C ARG A 78 4.56 13.29 -17.63
N SER A 79 4.22 12.28 -16.82
CA SER A 79 4.33 10.87 -17.20
C SER A 79 3.27 10.40 -18.21
N GLY A 80 2.37 11.29 -18.65
CA GLY A 80 1.30 10.98 -19.61
C GLY A 80 -0.01 10.55 -18.96
N VAL A 81 -0.12 10.65 -17.63
CA VAL A 81 -1.39 10.45 -16.94
C VAL A 81 -2.30 11.64 -17.26
N GLY A 82 -3.51 11.36 -17.73
CA GLY A 82 -4.46 12.42 -18.06
C GLY A 82 -4.76 13.32 -16.85
N GLU A 83 -4.84 14.64 -17.08
CA GLU A 83 -4.97 15.65 -16.02
C GLU A 83 -6.14 15.39 -15.06
N GLN A 84 -7.29 14.93 -15.57
CA GLN A 84 -8.43 14.60 -14.72
C GLN A 84 -8.12 13.48 -13.72
N PHE A 85 -7.33 12.48 -14.11
CA PHE A 85 -6.96 11.39 -13.22
C PHE A 85 -5.92 11.84 -12.20
N ALA A 86 -4.94 12.64 -12.63
CA ALA A 86 -3.97 13.26 -11.73
C ALA A 86 -4.65 14.16 -10.67
N ASN A 87 -5.66 14.94 -11.07
CA ASN A 87 -6.47 15.75 -10.15
C ASN A 87 -7.21 14.88 -9.14
N ARG A 88 -7.84 13.77 -9.56
CA ARG A 88 -8.54 12.88 -8.62
C ARG A 88 -7.60 12.27 -7.58
N ILE A 89 -6.40 11.86 -7.98
CA ILE A 89 -5.39 11.37 -7.04
C ILE A 89 -4.98 12.50 -6.08
N TYR A 90 -4.73 13.70 -6.60
CA TYR A 90 -4.38 14.86 -5.79
C TYR A 90 -5.46 15.21 -4.76
N ASP A 91 -6.71 15.36 -5.19
CA ASP A 91 -7.85 15.70 -4.35
C ASP A 91 -8.00 14.66 -3.23
N HIS A 92 -7.91 13.38 -3.59
CA HIS A 92 -7.99 12.31 -2.62
C HIS A 92 -6.88 12.38 -1.56
N LEU A 93 -5.63 12.63 -1.96
CA LEU A 93 -4.49 12.69 -1.05
C LEU A 93 -4.52 13.89 -0.12
N VAL A 94 -4.99 15.04 -0.60
CA VAL A 94 -5.15 16.26 0.20
C VAL A 94 -6.25 16.09 1.24
N ASP A 95 -7.30 15.34 0.92
CA ASP A 95 -8.41 15.07 1.82
C ASP A 95 -8.11 13.97 2.87
N VAL A 96 -7.01 13.20 2.70
CA VAL A 96 -6.59 12.21 3.69
C VAL A 96 -6.25 12.89 5.01
N LEU A 97 -6.90 12.45 6.09
CA LEU A 97 -6.73 13.00 7.41
C LEU A 97 -5.33 12.71 7.95
N ALA A 98 -4.81 13.62 8.79
CA ALA A 98 -3.52 13.42 9.46
C ALA A 98 -3.46 12.10 10.26
N SER A 99 -4.59 11.66 10.81
CA SER A 99 -4.73 10.37 11.50
C SER A 99 -4.57 9.16 10.58
N GLU A 100 -5.02 9.26 9.32
CA GLU A 100 -4.89 8.19 8.34
C GLU A 100 -3.44 8.09 7.84
N TRP A 101 -2.77 9.24 7.65
CA TRP A 101 -1.33 9.27 7.41
C TRP A 101 -0.53 8.69 8.58
N ALA A 102 -0.95 8.97 9.82
CA ALA A 102 -0.33 8.36 11.01
C ALA A 102 -0.55 6.85 11.06
N ALA A 103 -1.75 6.37 10.72
CA ALA A 103 -2.06 4.94 10.63
C ALA A 103 -1.21 4.25 9.56
N LEU A 104 -1.06 4.85 8.38
CA LEU A 104 -0.18 4.35 7.32
C LEU A 104 1.27 4.21 7.81
N ARG A 105 1.82 5.23 8.47
CA ARG A 105 3.17 5.15 9.07
C ARG A 105 3.27 4.08 10.15
N GLY A 106 2.23 3.89 10.95
CA GLY A 106 2.13 2.77 11.90
C GLY A 106 2.20 1.42 11.18
N ARG A 107 1.55 1.30 10.02
CA ARG A 107 1.56 0.08 9.22
C ARG A 107 2.91 -0.18 8.54
N VAL A 108 3.61 0.86 8.11
CA VAL A 108 5.02 0.76 7.67
C VAL A 108 5.89 0.16 8.77
N ARG A 109 5.74 0.62 10.02
CA ARG A 109 6.50 0.06 11.16
C ARG A 109 6.17 -1.41 11.41
N TRP A 110 4.88 -1.76 11.42
CA TRP A 110 4.44 -3.14 11.60
C TRP A 110 5.01 -4.08 10.54
N TYR A 111 5.03 -3.67 9.26
CA TYR A 111 5.68 -4.45 8.21
C TYR A 111 7.21 -4.49 8.35
N GLY A 112 7.82 -3.47 8.94
CA GLY A 112 9.23 -3.45 9.30
C GLY A 112 9.55 -4.53 10.33
N ASP A 113 8.74 -4.60 11.39
CA ASP A 113 8.87 -5.62 12.44
C ASP A 113 8.71 -7.04 11.85
N ASP A 114 7.72 -7.24 10.96
CA ASP A 114 7.55 -8.50 10.22
C ASP A 114 8.82 -8.89 9.44
N MET A 115 9.54 -7.96 8.82
CA MET A 115 10.80 -8.28 8.13
C MET A 115 11.94 -8.67 9.08
N THR A 116 11.94 -8.13 10.29
CA THR A 116 12.94 -8.47 11.33
C THR A 116 12.60 -9.75 12.10
N CYS A 117 11.37 -10.25 11.97
CA CYS A 117 10.95 -11.56 12.46
C CYS A 117 11.57 -12.67 11.59
N THR A 118 12.88 -12.87 11.73
CA THR A 118 13.52 -14.14 11.42
C THR A 118 13.04 -15.13 12.46
N ALA A 119 12.31 -16.16 12.04
CA ALA A 119 11.79 -17.20 12.93
C ALA A 119 12.90 -17.76 13.83
N SER A 120 12.98 -17.26 15.08
CA SER A 120 13.63 -17.96 16.20
C SER A 120 12.59 -18.88 16.84
N GLY A 121 11.95 -19.67 15.99
CA GLY A 121 10.94 -20.65 16.34
C GLY A 121 11.42 -22.00 15.85
N GLU A 122 12.47 -22.52 16.46
CA GLU A 122 12.57 -23.97 16.63
C GLU A 122 11.30 -24.38 17.37
N THR A 123 10.29 -24.84 16.63
CA THR A 123 9.25 -25.67 17.21
C THR A 123 9.97 -26.88 17.77
N ALA A 124 10.23 -26.88 19.07
CA ALA A 124 10.62 -28.07 19.79
C ALA A 124 9.58 -29.13 19.47
N VAL A 125 9.97 -30.11 18.66
CA VAL A 125 9.23 -31.36 18.49
C VAL A 125 9.20 -31.97 19.89
N GLN A 126 8.09 -31.79 20.61
CA GLN A 126 7.81 -32.64 21.75
C GLN A 126 7.57 -34.03 21.16
N GLY A 127 8.61 -34.87 21.22
CA GLY A 127 8.46 -36.30 21.04
C GLY A 127 7.52 -36.81 22.11
N GLU A 128 6.33 -37.22 21.71
CA GLU A 128 5.48 -38.06 22.53
C GLU A 128 6.16 -39.44 22.63
N THR A 129 6.38 -39.86 23.87
CA THR A 129 7.03 -41.12 24.26
C THR A 129 6.00 -42.23 24.34
#